data_AF-A0A2H6A844-F1
#
_entry.id   AF-A0A2H6A844-F1
#
_cell.length_a   1.000
_cell.length_b   1.000
_cell.length_c   1.000
_cell.angle_alpha   90.00
_cell.angle_beta   90.00
_cell.angle_gamma   90.00
#
_symmetry.space_group_name_H-M   'P 1'
#
loop_
_entity.id
_entity.type
_entity.pdbx_description
1 polymer ?
#
loop_
_entity_poly.entity_id
_entity_poly.type
_entity_poly.pdbx_seq_one_letter_code
_entity_poly.pdbx_strand_id
1 'polypeptide(L)'
;MRKIHELKNIISQKSNILIIYNPEKGLDATSAGLAFFNFLNKFRNVNVIPKKIPPQLKEFVKTPKAICDEYYSIEIKAKNIESIFYEKDDTLKIYLVANNGQIKDDDIVVKEVVEKCERCDLFIAIGFEKKDDYLKTLKEYNLPEDTRETVCINNNENCENFGKINISAKSGFSLCELLTFILKHIDEAGFDKDVGEILIFGIKSFWDGKKLPNKTLEIINYLTQINQKWNSKTLKQ
;
A
#
# COMPACT_ATOMS: atom_id res chain seq x y z
N MET A 1 17.74 -7.74 -11.68
CA MET A 1 18.57 -6.88 -10.80
C MET A 1 18.44 -5.39 -11.15
N ARG A 2 18.78 -4.93 -12.36
CA ARG A 2 18.68 -3.49 -12.74
C ARG A 2 17.35 -2.83 -12.38
N LYS A 3 16.23 -3.43 -12.79
CA LYS A 3 14.86 -2.93 -12.51
C LYS A 3 14.51 -2.84 -11.01
N ILE A 4 15.10 -3.70 -10.17
CA ILE A 4 14.88 -3.67 -8.72
C ILE A 4 15.66 -2.51 -8.09
N HIS A 5 16.84 -2.20 -8.63
CA HIS A 5 17.57 -1.00 -8.23
C HIS A 5 16.84 0.28 -8.66
N GLU A 6 16.30 0.31 -9.88
CA GLU A 6 15.42 1.40 -10.35
C GLU A 6 14.20 1.55 -9.42
N LEU A 7 13.57 0.45 -9.02
CA LEU A 7 12.46 0.45 -8.06
C LEU A 7 12.87 0.99 -6.67
N LYS A 8 14.04 0.59 -6.16
CA LYS A 8 14.55 1.11 -4.89
C LYS A 8 14.76 2.62 -4.95
N ASN A 9 15.29 3.13 -6.06
CA ASN A 9 15.55 4.56 -6.26
C ASN A 9 14.26 5.37 -6.40
N ILE A 10 13.25 4.87 -7.13
CA ILE A 10 11.98 5.58 -7.23
C ILE A 10 11.24 5.58 -5.87
N ILE A 11 11.25 4.47 -5.12
CA ILE A 11 10.65 4.42 -3.77
C ILE A 11 11.35 5.37 -2.79
N SER A 12 12.66 5.64 -2.98
CA SER A 12 13.39 6.58 -2.12
C SER A 12 13.10 8.04 -2.41
N GLN A 13 12.68 8.36 -3.64
CA GLN A 13 12.39 9.72 -4.09
C GLN A 13 10.92 10.14 -3.89
N LYS A 14 10.04 9.17 -3.67
CA LYS A 14 8.58 9.37 -3.67
C LYS A 14 8.03 9.39 -2.27
N SER A 15 7.13 10.34 -2.02
CA SER A 15 6.60 10.58 -0.67
C SER A 15 5.33 9.79 -0.40
N ASN A 16 4.47 9.63 -1.42
CA ASN A 16 3.13 9.10 -1.29
C ASN A 16 2.91 7.97 -2.30
N ILE A 17 2.96 6.73 -1.82
CA ILE A 17 2.89 5.54 -2.65
C ILE A 17 1.48 4.96 -2.59
N LEU A 18 0.90 4.66 -3.75
CA LEU A 18 -0.32 3.86 -3.85
C LEU A 18 -0.01 2.48 -4.40
N ILE A 19 -0.29 1.45 -3.61
CA ILE A 19 -0.25 0.05 -4.04
C ILE A 19 -1.63 -0.35 -4.53
N ILE A 20 -1.69 -0.89 -5.74
CA ILE A 20 -2.90 -1.32 -6.41
C ILE A 20 -2.67 -2.78 -6.73
N TYR A 21 -3.43 -3.69 -6.12
CA TYR A 21 -3.32 -5.13 -6.42
C TYR A 21 -4.59 -5.65 -7.06
N ASN A 22 -4.45 -6.64 -7.94
CA ASN A 22 -5.60 -7.28 -8.59
C ASN A 22 -6.15 -8.42 -7.70
N PRO A 23 -7.31 -8.25 -7.03
CA PRO A 23 -7.89 -9.29 -6.19
C PRO A 23 -8.40 -10.49 -7.00
N GLU A 24 -8.66 -10.35 -8.30
CA GLU A 24 -9.10 -11.45 -9.17
C GLU A 24 -7.99 -12.50 -9.38
N LYS A 25 -6.73 -12.14 -9.10
CA LYS A 25 -5.59 -13.07 -9.04
C LYS A 25 -5.49 -13.82 -7.69
N GLY A 26 -6.50 -13.70 -6.84
CA GLY A 26 -6.66 -14.47 -5.62
C GLY A 26 -5.80 -13.99 -4.44
N LEU A 27 -5.62 -14.90 -3.48
CA LEU A 27 -4.95 -14.60 -2.21
C LEU A 27 -3.45 -14.31 -2.38
N ASP A 28 -2.80 -14.79 -3.45
CA ASP A 28 -1.40 -14.48 -3.71
C ASP A 28 -1.19 -13.00 -4.06
N ALA A 29 -1.95 -12.46 -5.01
CA ALA A 29 -1.87 -11.04 -5.35
C ALA A 29 -2.29 -10.13 -4.18
N THR A 30 -3.34 -10.52 -3.47
CA THR A 30 -3.80 -9.80 -2.28
C THR A 30 -2.73 -9.79 -1.19
N SER A 31 -2.12 -10.94 -0.90
CA SER A 31 -1.04 -11.04 0.08
C SER A 31 0.19 -10.25 -0.35
N ALA A 32 0.56 -10.29 -1.63
CA ALA A 32 1.66 -9.50 -2.15
C ALA A 32 1.41 -7.99 -1.95
N GLY A 33 0.23 -7.49 -2.31
CA GLY A 33 -0.13 -6.09 -2.09
C GLY A 33 -0.07 -5.68 -0.61
N LEU A 34 -0.64 -6.49 0.28
CA LEU A 34 -0.70 -6.19 1.71
C LEU A 34 0.67 -6.32 2.40
N ALA A 35 1.49 -7.30 1.99
CA ALA A 35 2.86 -7.43 2.46
C ALA A 35 3.71 -6.23 2.03
N PHE A 36 3.57 -5.77 0.78
CA PHE A 36 4.31 -4.61 0.30
C PHE A 36 3.87 -3.33 1.02
N PHE A 37 2.56 -3.19 1.28
CA PHE A 37 2.01 -2.12 2.10
C PHE A 37 2.61 -2.13 3.50
N ASN A 38 2.55 -3.25 4.22
CA ASN A 38 3.12 -3.36 5.57
C ASN A 38 4.62 -3.06 5.60
N PHE A 39 5.36 -3.52 4.59
CA PHE A 39 6.80 -3.28 4.47
C PHE A 39 7.10 -1.79 4.29
N LEU A 40 6.49 -1.12 3.30
CA LEU A 40 6.79 0.27 2.97
C LEU A 40 6.21 1.26 3.99
N ASN A 41 5.05 0.96 4.61
CA ASN A 41 4.36 1.85 5.55
C ASN A 41 5.14 2.09 6.85
N LYS A 42 6.26 1.39 7.05
CA LYS A 42 7.21 1.64 8.14
C LYS A 42 8.04 2.91 7.93
N PHE A 43 8.21 3.35 6.69
CA PHE A 43 9.11 4.44 6.35
C PHE A 43 8.61 5.36 5.21
N ARG A 44 7.43 5.10 4.64
CA ARG A 44 6.76 5.94 3.64
C ARG A 44 5.29 6.15 4.00
N ASN A 45 4.67 7.18 3.41
CA ASN A 45 3.22 7.29 3.38
C ASN A 45 2.71 6.37 2.27
N VAL A 46 2.16 5.23 2.66
CA VAL A 46 1.71 4.21 1.72
C VAL A 46 0.24 4.02 1.92
N ASN A 47 -0.45 3.86 0.81
CA ASN A 47 -1.81 3.44 0.81
C ASN A 47 -2.02 2.25 -0.12
N VAL A 48 -3.17 1.59 0.01
CA VAL A 48 -3.47 0.39 -0.75
C VAL A 48 -4.92 0.34 -1.21
N ILE A 49 -5.14 -0.14 -2.43
CA ILE A 49 -6.44 -0.56 -2.96
C ILE A 49 -6.36 -1.95 -3.62
N PRO A 50 -7.43 -2.75 -3.60
CA PRO A 50 -8.70 -2.52 -2.89
C PRO A 50 -8.55 -2.50 -1.36
N LYS A 51 -9.44 -1.78 -0.66
CA LYS A 51 -9.42 -1.70 0.83
C LYS A 51 -9.84 -3.00 1.51
N LYS A 52 -10.60 -3.86 0.81
CA LYS A 52 -11.20 -5.05 1.41
C LYS A 52 -10.11 -6.09 1.68
N ILE A 53 -9.76 -6.23 2.95
CA ILE A 53 -8.83 -7.26 3.43
C ILE A 53 -9.61 -8.56 3.68
N PRO A 54 -9.23 -9.69 3.05
CA PRO A 54 -9.81 -10.99 3.34
C PRO A 54 -9.71 -11.33 4.83
N PRO A 55 -10.73 -11.95 5.45
CA PRO A 55 -10.72 -12.27 6.88
C PRO A 55 -9.45 -12.98 7.37
N GLN A 56 -8.90 -13.88 6.54
CA GLN A 56 -7.70 -14.67 6.82
C GLN A 56 -6.42 -13.81 6.91
N LEU A 57 -6.45 -12.58 6.41
CA LEU A 57 -5.30 -11.66 6.39
C LEU A 57 -5.45 -10.51 7.38
N LYS A 58 -6.60 -10.37 8.05
CA LYS A 58 -6.89 -9.21 8.92
C LYS A 58 -5.96 -9.11 10.12
N GLU A 59 -5.51 -10.24 10.67
CA GLU A 59 -4.64 -10.27 11.84
C GLU A 59 -3.21 -9.81 11.55
N PHE A 60 -2.76 -9.93 10.30
CA PHE A 60 -1.40 -9.58 9.90
C PHE A 60 -1.30 -8.16 9.33
N VAL A 61 -2.42 -7.50 9.03
CA VAL A 61 -2.42 -6.23 8.32
C VAL A 61 -2.81 -5.12 9.28
N LYS A 62 -1.88 -4.20 9.52
CA LYS A 62 -2.21 -2.93 10.18
C LYS A 62 -3.25 -2.22 9.33
N THR A 63 -4.38 -1.84 9.93
CA THR A 63 -5.48 -1.20 9.21
C THR A 63 -4.94 -0.09 8.31
N PRO A 64 -5.06 -0.21 6.98
CA PRO A 64 -4.54 0.80 6.08
C PRO A 64 -5.16 2.14 6.41
N LYS A 65 -4.36 3.20 6.48
CA LYS A 65 -4.91 4.56 6.48
C LYS A 65 -5.66 4.69 5.15
N ALA A 66 -6.97 4.87 5.23
CA ALA A 66 -7.80 4.88 4.05
C ALA A 66 -7.53 6.15 3.20
N ILE A 67 -7.45 5.94 1.88
CA ILE A 67 -7.31 6.99 0.86
C ILE A 67 -8.65 7.56 0.44
N CYS A 68 -9.72 6.80 0.66
CA CYS A 68 -11.06 7.11 0.18
C CYS A 68 -12.06 7.12 1.34
N ASP A 69 -11.68 7.65 2.50
CA ASP A 69 -12.74 8.17 3.35
C ASP A 69 -12.90 9.62 2.90
N GLU A 70 -14.13 10.07 2.73
CA GLU A 70 -14.40 11.48 2.49
C GLU A 70 -13.83 12.26 3.67
N TYR A 71 -12.78 13.03 3.43
CA TYR A 71 -12.26 13.97 4.41
C TYR A 71 -12.67 15.36 3.94
N TYR A 72 -13.22 16.16 4.83
CA TYR A 72 -13.43 17.58 4.59
C TYR A 72 -12.26 18.33 5.22
N SER A 73 -11.61 19.21 4.46
CA SER A 73 -10.70 20.20 5.06
C SER A 73 -11.49 21.47 5.33
N ILE A 74 -11.36 21.96 6.55
CA ILE A 74 -11.89 23.25 6.95
C ILE A 74 -10.68 24.18 7.05
N GLU A 75 -10.52 25.03 6.04
CA GLU A 75 -9.48 26.05 5.99
C GLU A 75 -10.06 27.35 6.55
N ILE A 76 -9.43 27.90 7.58
CA ILE A 76 -9.88 29.15 8.20
C ILE A 76 -8.84 30.22 7.93
N LYS A 77 -9.19 31.23 7.14
CA LYS A 77 -8.34 32.35 6.75
C LYS A 77 -8.36 33.49 7.77
N ALA A 78 -8.60 33.18 9.04
CA ALA A 78 -8.54 34.16 10.12
C ALA A 78 -7.09 34.34 10.58
N LYS A 79 -6.61 35.60 10.64
CA LYS A 79 -5.21 35.90 10.97
C LYS A 79 -4.78 35.48 12.38
N ASN A 80 -5.72 35.31 13.33
CA ASN A 80 -5.41 34.96 14.72
C ASN A 80 -6.53 34.13 15.37
N ILE A 81 -6.51 32.82 15.19
CA ILE A 81 -7.32 31.89 15.99
C ILE A 81 -6.62 31.71 17.34
N GLU A 82 -7.30 32.03 18.43
CA GLU A 82 -6.80 31.86 19.80
C GLU A 82 -6.98 30.42 20.27
N SER A 83 -8.18 29.87 20.08
CA SER A 83 -8.49 28.49 20.48
C SER A 83 -9.53 27.84 19.57
N ILE A 84 -9.46 26.52 19.52
CA ILE A 84 -10.34 25.65 18.75
C ILE A 84 -10.87 24.58 19.69
N PHE A 85 -12.19 24.42 19.72
CA PHE A 85 -12.86 23.35 20.45
C PHE A 85 -13.81 22.63 19.49
N TYR A 86 -14.07 21.35 19.73
CA TYR A 86 -15.04 20.62 18.95
C TYR A 86 -15.90 19.72 19.82
N GLU A 87 -17.14 19.57 19.42
CA GLU A 87 -18.08 18.59 19.98
C GLU A 87 -18.43 17.61 18.87
N LYS A 88 -18.33 16.32 19.19
CA LYS A 88 -18.70 15.24 18.29
C LYS A 88 -19.73 14.36 18.95
N ASP A 89 -20.94 14.43 18.42
CA ASP A 89 -22.04 13.51 18.73
C ASP A 89 -22.60 13.00 17.39
N ASP A 90 -23.89 13.16 17.09
CA ASP A 90 -24.47 12.92 15.76
C ASP A 90 -24.07 13.99 14.71
N THR A 91 -23.57 15.14 15.17
CA THR A 91 -23.03 16.21 14.33
C THR A 91 -21.66 16.64 14.85
N LEU A 92 -20.78 17.08 13.94
CA LEU A 92 -19.51 17.72 14.31
C LEU A 92 -19.72 19.23 14.37
N LYS A 93 -19.54 19.81 15.56
CA LYS A 93 -19.51 21.26 15.75
C LYS A 93 -18.08 21.69 16.07
N ILE A 94 -17.59 22.70 15.36
CA ILE A 94 -16.26 23.28 15.60
C ILE A 94 -16.47 24.72 16.06
N TYR A 95 -15.95 25.03 17.24
CA TYR A 95 -15.99 26.34 17.87
C TYR A 95 -14.62 26.99 17.71
N LEU A 96 -14.63 28.22 17.20
CA LEU A 96 -13.43 29.00 16.94
C LEU A 96 -13.47 30.27 17.77
N VAL A 97 -12.44 30.52 18.56
CA VAL A 97 -12.27 31.77 19.30
C VAL A 97 -11.20 32.58 18.62
N ALA A 98 -11.51 33.81 18.22
CA ALA A 98 -10.54 34.72 17.61
C ALA A 98 -9.87 35.58 18.68
N ASN A 99 -8.54 35.74 18.60
CA ASN A 99 -7.76 36.49 19.58
C ASN A 99 -8.04 38.01 19.52
N ASN A 100 -8.65 38.51 18.44
CA ASN A 100 -9.24 39.84 18.29
C ASN A 100 -10.00 39.93 16.96
N GLY A 101 -11.30 40.26 17.00
CA GLY A 101 -12.15 40.45 15.81
C GLY A 101 -13.26 39.42 15.66
N GLN A 102 -13.99 39.49 14.54
CA GLN A 102 -15.04 38.53 14.16
C GLN A 102 -14.51 37.65 13.03
N ILE A 103 -14.77 36.34 13.13
CA ILE A 103 -14.63 35.41 12.00
C ILE A 103 -15.91 35.53 11.18
N LYS A 104 -15.78 35.83 9.89
CA LYS A 104 -16.92 35.89 8.96
C LYS A 104 -17.03 34.59 8.19
N ASP A 105 -18.21 34.34 7.60
CA ASP A 105 -18.44 33.15 6.78
C ASP A 105 -17.42 33.04 5.63
N ASP A 106 -17.06 34.17 5.01
CA ASP A 106 -16.06 34.23 3.93
C ASP A 106 -14.62 33.87 4.38
N ASP A 107 -14.36 33.87 5.69
CA ASP A 107 -13.08 33.44 6.26
C ASP A 107 -13.00 31.92 6.42
N ILE A 108 -14.13 31.19 6.28
CA ILE A 108 -14.21 29.75 6.45
C ILE A 108 -14.44 29.09 5.09
N VAL A 109 -13.47 28.30 4.65
CA VAL A 109 -13.60 27.51 3.42
C VAL A 109 -13.67 26.05 3.79
N VAL A 110 -14.85 25.45 3.61
CA VAL A 110 -15.02 24.00 3.68
C VAL A 110 -14.79 23.46 2.27
N LYS A 111 -13.71 22.70 2.10
CA LYS A 111 -13.43 21.98 0.85
C LYS A 111 -13.67 20.50 1.11
N GLU A 112 -14.46 19.88 0.25
CA GLU A 112 -14.42 18.44 0.09
C GLU A 112 -13.03 18.07 -0.43
N VAL A 113 -12.29 17.29 0.35
CA VAL A 113 -10.94 16.85 -0.02
C VAL A 113 -11.07 15.42 -0.54
N VAL A 114 -11.25 15.30 -1.86
CA VAL A 114 -11.16 14.02 -2.61
C VAL A 114 -9.69 13.55 -2.73
N GLU A 115 -8.77 14.16 -1.98
CA GLU A 115 -7.46 14.52 -2.49
C GLU A 115 -6.31 13.61 -2.02
N LYS A 116 -6.54 12.61 -1.15
CA LYS A 116 -5.43 11.73 -0.71
C LYS A 116 -4.89 10.88 -1.86
N CYS A 117 -5.76 10.46 -2.78
CA CYS A 117 -5.35 9.76 -3.99
C CYS A 117 -4.61 10.69 -4.96
N GLU A 118 -5.02 11.96 -5.02
CA GLU A 118 -4.43 12.95 -5.93
C GLU A 118 -2.97 13.29 -5.60
N ARG A 119 -2.61 13.19 -4.32
CA ARG A 119 -1.26 13.45 -3.80
C ARG A 119 -0.29 12.28 -3.92
N CYS A 120 -0.73 11.11 -4.37
CA CYS A 120 0.18 9.99 -4.64
C CYS A 120 1.10 10.36 -5.80
N ASP A 121 2.39 10.09 -5.69
CA ASP A 121 3.40 10.41 -6.71
C ASP A 121 4.03 9.16 -7.33
N LEU A 122 3.66 7.98 -6.83
CA LEU A 122 4.04 6.66 -7.33
C LEU A 122 2.88 5.67 -7.21
N PHE A 123 2.53 5.03 -8.32
CA PHE A 123 1.59 3.90 -8.37
C PHE A 123 2.35 2.58 -8.52
N ILE A 124 1.99 1.58 -7.73
CA ILE A 124 2.57 0.23 -7.81
C ILE A 124 1.45 -0.76 -8.10
N ALA A 125 1.35 -1.21 -9.35
CA ALA A 125 0.37 -2.18 -9.83
C ALA A 125 0.91 -3.62 -9.66
N ILE A 126 0.18 -4.47 -8.94
CA ILE A 126 0.57 -5.85 -8.62
C ILE A 126 -0.48 -6.83 -9.17
N GLY A 127 -0.02 -7.77 -10.01
CA GLY A 127 -0.88 -8.83 -10.57
C GLY A 127 -1.80 -8.37 -11.72
N PHE A 128 -1.60 -7.18 -12.27
CA PHE A 128 -2.29 -6.74 -13.49
C PHE A 128 -1.53 -7.21 -14.73
N GLU A 129 -2.14 -8.10 -15.51
CA GLU A 129 -1.54 -8.61 -16.76
C GLU A 129 -1.82 -7.70 -17.96
N LYS A 130 -2.94 -6.96 -17.93
CA LYS A 130 -3.34 -6.02 -18.99
C LYS A 130 -3.50 -4.63 -18.42
N LYS A 131 -3.16 -3.62 -19.22
CA LYS A 131 -3.35 -2.21 -18.87
C LYS A 131 -4.82 -1.88 -18.64
N ASP A 132 -5.72 -2.46 -19.44
CA ASP A 132 -7.15 -2.17 -19.35
C ASP A 132 -7.75 -2.59 -18.01
N ASP A 133 -7.35 -3.74 -17.46
CA ASP A 133 -7.79 -4.21 -16.14
C ASP A 133 -7.34 -3.23 -15.04
N TYR A 134 -6.10 -2.73 -15.16
CA TYR A 134 -5.56 -1.72 -14.26
C TYR A 134 -6.31 -0.39 -14.36
N LEU A 135 -6.55 0.12 -15.58
CA LEU A 135 -7.30 1.35 -15.80
C LEU A 135 -8.74 1.24 -15.31
N LYS A 136 -9.37 0.07 -15.46
CA LYS A 136 -10.68 -0.20 -14.89
C LYS A 136 -10.66 -0.06 -13.37
N THR A 137 -9.67 -0.64 -12.69
CA THR A 137 -9.50 -0.45 -11.24
C THR A 137 -9.27 1.03 -10.88
N LEU A 138 -8.49 1.80 -11.65
CA LEU A 138 -8.34 3.23 -11.40
C LEU A 138 -9.69 3.97 -11.46
N LYS A 139 -10.50 3.68 -12.48
CA LYS A 139 -11.85 4.26 -12.64
C LYS A 139 -12.78 3.89 -11.48
N GLU A 140 -12.79 2.63 -11.05
CA GLU A 140 -13.61 2.15 -9.93
C GLU A 140 -13.33 2.89 -8.62
N TYR A 141 -12.10 3.39 -8.45
CA TYR A 141 -11.66 4.13 -7.26
C TYR A 141 -11.54 5.64 -7.50
N ASN A 142 -12.09 6.16 -8.61
CA ASN A 142 -12.02 7.58 -9.01
C ASN A 142 -10.58 8.13 -9.00
N LEU A 143 -9.61 7.33 -9.45
CA LEU A 143 -8.21 7.72 -9.58
C LEU A 143 -7.95 8.23 -10.99
N PRO A 144 -7.16 9.32 -11.17
CA PRO A 144 -6.82 9.79 -12.50
C PRO A 144 -5.89 8.79 -13.20
N GLU A 145 -6.17 8.59 -14.49
CA GLU A 145 -5.45 7.63 -15.36
C GLU A 145 -4.05 8.12 -15.75
N ASP A 146 -3.92 9.43 -15.95
CA ASP A 146 -2.71 10.06 -16.47
C ASP A 146 -1.97 10.84 -15.39
N THR A 147 -0.63 10.82 -15.48
CA THR A 147 0.41 11.65 -14.81
C THR A 147 1.30 10.98 -13.76
N ARG A 148 0.98 9.80 -13.23
CA ARG A 148 1.80 9.18 -12.17
C ARG A 148 2.73 8.10 -12.68
N GLU A 149 3.94 8.10 -12.16
CA GLU A 149 4.90 7.03 -12.42
C GLU A 149 4.33 5.72 -11.89
N THR A 150 4.13 4.76 -12.81
CA THR A 150 3.57 3.45 -12.47
C THR A 150 4.66 2.39 -12.54
N VAL A 151 4.73 1.54 -11.51
CA VAL A 151 5.55 0.33 -11.47
C VAL A 151 4.63 -0.86 -11.56
N CYS A 152 4.89 -1.78 -12.49
CA CYS A 152 4.14 -3.03 -12.60
C CYS A 152 4.97 -4.19 -12.05
N ILE A 153 4.35 -5.01 -11.20
CA ILE A 153 4.94 -6.24 -10.65
C ILE A 153 4.01 -7.40 -11.00
N ASN A 154 4.52 -8.35 -11.77
CA ASN A 154 3.73 -9.50 -12.23
C ASN A 154 4.55 -10.80 -12.17
N ASN A 155 3.89 -11.93 -11.93
CA ASN A 155 4.52 -13.24 -11.97
C ASN A 155 4.36 -13.96 -13.32
N ASN A 156 3.88 -13.23 -14.33
CA ASN A 156 3.77 -13.66 -15.71
C ASN A 156 4.68 -12.81 -16.61
N GLU A 157 5.59 -13.43 -17.35
CA GLU A 157 6.51 -12.74 -18.25
C GLU A 157 5.82 -12.14 -19.49
N ASN A 158 4.62 -12.61 -19.81
CA ASN A 158 3.82 -12.14 -20.94
C ASN A 158 2.85 -11.01 -20.58
N CYS A 159 2.97 -10.40 -19.38
CA CYS A 159 2.14 -9.25 -19.02
C CYS A 159 2.49 -8.02 -19.88
N GLU A 160 1.49 -7.17 -20.12
CA GLU A 160 1.68 -5.89 -20.78
C GLU A 160 2.61 -4.99 -19.96
N ASN A 161 3.67 -4.48 -20.60
CA ASN A 161 4.66 -3.62 -19.96
C ASN A 161 4.19 -2.15 -19.93
N PHE A 162 3.07 -1.87 -19.26
CA PHE A 162 2.46 -0.54 -19.26
C PHE A 162 3.03 0.44 -18.21
N GLY A 163 3.84 -0.05 -17.26
CA GLY A 163 4.50 0.80 -16.27
C GLY A 163 5.78 1.44 -16.80
N LYS A 164 6.27 2.46 -16.09
CA LYS A 164 7.63 3.01 -16.26
C LYS A 164 8.69 1.96 -15.92
N ILE A 165 8.42 1.16 -14.88
CA ILE A 165 9.25 0.02 -14.48
C ILE A 165 8.35 -1.21 -14.48
N ASN A 166 8.72 -2.26 -15.21
CA ASN A 166 7.96 -3.50 -15.28
C ASN A 166 8.80 -4.67 -14.78
N ILE A 167 8.50 -5.20 -13.61
CA ILE A 167 9.19 -6.33 -12.99
C ILE A 167 8.32 -7.57 -13.18
N SER A 168 8.77 -8.49 -14.02
CA SER A 168 8.14 -9.78 -14.22
C SER A 168 9.05 -10.93 -13.79
N ALA A 169 8.44 -12.03 -13.34
CA ALA A 169 9.10 -13.31 -13.16
C ALA A 169 8.69 -14.29 -14.26
N LYS A 170 9.46 -15.36 -14.43
CA LYS A 170 9.07 -16.51 -15.27
C LYS A 170 7.77 -17.11 -14.72
N SER A 171 6.95 -17.66 -15.61
CA SER A 171 5.74 -18.39 -15.22
C SER A 171 6.06 -19.49 -14.20
N GLY A 172 5.14 -19.69 -13.24
CA GLY A 172 5.30 -20.66 -12.17
C GLY A 172 5.99 -20.14 -10.91
N PHE A 173 6.19 -18.82 -10.79
CA PHE A 173 6.46 -18.16 -9.51
C PHE A 173 5.16 -17.55 -8.96
N SER A 174 4.98 -17.50 -7.65
CA SER A 174 3.96 -16.66 -7.02
C SER A 174 4.39 -15.19 -7.00
N LEU A 175 3.43 -14.27 -6.91
CA LEU A 175 3.68 -12.85 -6.68
C LEU A 175 4.38 -12.63 -5.34
N CYS A 176 4.01 -13.37 -4.30
CA CYS A 176 4.67 -13.29 -3.00
C CYS A 176 6.13 -13.78 -3.04
N GLU A 177 6.48 -14.79 -3.83
CA GLU A 177 7.89 -15.19 -4.06
C GLU A 177 8.68 -14.08 -4.74
N LEU A 178 8.13 -13.52 -5.83
CA LEU A 178 8.76 -12.42 -6.54
C LEU A 178 8.94 -11.21 -5.63
N LEU A 179 7.92 -10.87 -4.86
CA LEU A 179 7.96 -9.75 -3.93
C LEU A 179 8.98 -9.99 -2.82
N THR A 180 9.08 -11.21 -2.26
CA THR A 180 10.12 -11.55 -1.27
C THR A 180 11.51 -11.24 -1.81
N PHE A 181 11.78 -11.61 -3.07
CA PHE A 181 13.04 -11.29 -3.73
C PHE A 181 13.24 -9.77 -3.88
N ILE A 182 12.21 -9.04 -4.29
CA ILE A 182 12.26 -7.57 -4.43
C ILE A 182 12.56 -6.90 -3.09
N LEU A 183 11.80 -7.22 -2.04
CA LEU A 183 11.91 -6.59 -0.72
C LEU A 183 13.28 -6.81 -0.09
N LYS A 184 13.86 -8.02 -0.25
CA LYS A 184 15.21 -8.33 0.23
C LYS A 184 16.28 -7.40 -0.37
N HIS A 185 16.10 -6.97 -1.61
CA HIS A 185 17.03 -6.06 -2.28
C HIS A 185 16.73 -4.58 -2.02
N ILE A 186 15.48 -4.25 -1.67
CA ILE A 186 15.12 -2.90 -1.23
C ILE A 186 15.73 -2.64 0.15
N ASP A 187 15.32 -3.42 1.14
CA ASP A 187 15.81 -3.34 2.52
C ASP A 187 15.45 -4.61 3.30
N GLU A 188 16.43 -5.49 3.52
CA GLU A 188 16.24 -6.72 4.28
C GLU A 188 15.84 -6.46 5.74
N ALA A 189 16.23 -5.31 6.32
CA ALA A 189 15.82 -4.95 7.69
C ALA A 189 14.34 -4.58 7.80
N GLY A 190 13.70 -4.24 6.67
CA GLY A 190 12.28 -3.92 6.60
C GLY A 190 11.36 -5.14 6.79
N PHE A 191 11.88 -6.37 6.84
CA PHE A 191 11.05 -7.54 7.15
C PHE A 191 10.76 -7.66 8.66
N ASP A 192 9.47 -7.70 8.99
CA ASP A 192 8.98 -8.13 10.31
C ASP A 192 8.13 -9.39 10.19
N LYS A 193 7.65 -9.85 11.35
CA LYS A 193 6.78 -11.02 11.46
C LYS A 193 5.58 -10.92 10.53
N ASP A 194 4.87 -9.79 10.57
CA ASP A 194 3.64 -9.57 9.79
C ASP A 194 3.91 -9.65 8.28
N VAL A 195 4.96 -8.98 7.79
CA VAL A 195 5.35 -9.07 6.37
C VAL A 195 5.69 -10.51 6.00
N GLY A 196 6.45 -11.23 6.85
CA GLY A 196 6.81 -12.62 6.59
C GLY A 196 5.62 -13.57 6.56
N GLU A 197 4.68 -13.44 7.51
CA GLU A 197 3.48 -14.28 7.60
C GLU A 197 2.54 -14.07 6.41
N ILE A 198 2.32 -12.81 5.99
CA ILE A 198 1.50 -12.50 4.81
C ILE A 198 2.12 -13.12 3.55
N LEU A 199 3.44 -12.96 3.36
CA LEU A 199 4.13 -13.54 2.21
C LEU A 199 4.03 -15.06 2.20
N ILE A 200 4.29 -15.73 3.34
CA ILE A 200 4.15 -17.20 3.44
C ILE A 200 2.72 -17.63 3.11
N PHE A 201 1.71 -16.92 3.62
CA PHE A 201 0.31 -17.23 3.37
C PHE A 201 -0.04 -17.14 1.88
N GLY A 202 0.40 -16.08 1.21
CA GLY A 202 0.19 -15.91 -0.23
C GLY A 202 0.88 -16.98 -1.07
N ILE A 203 2.13 -17.32 -0.73
CA ILE A 203 2.88 -18.41 -1.39
C ILE A 203 2.13 -19.74 -1.26
N LYS A 204 1.72 -20.10 -0.03
CA LYS A 204 0.99 -21.36 0.21
C LYS A 204 -0.33 -21.40 -0.55
N SER A 205 -1.03 -20.26 -0.62
CA SER A 205 -2.30 -20.13 -1.35
C SER A 205 -2.11 -20.29 -2.87
N PHE A 206 -1.03 -19.77 -3.44
CA PHE A 206 -0.71 -19.94 -4.87
C PHE A 206 -0.42 -21.41 -5.24
N TRP A 207 0.27 -22.12 -4.34
CA TRP A 207 0.69 -23.51 -4.52
C TRP A 207 -0.29 -24.53 -3.94
N ASP A 208 -1.48 -24.12 -3.50
CA ASP A 208 -2.44 -25.03 -2.90
C ASP A 208 -2.78 -26.21 -3.83
N GLY A 209 -2.81 -27.41 -3.25
CA GLY A 209 -2.98 -28.67 -3.99
C GLY A 209 -1.83 -29.06 -4.92
N LYS A 210 -0.69 -28.35 -4.93
CA LYS A 210 0.47 -28.61 -5.79
C LYS A 210 1.73 -28.90 -4.97
N LYS A 211 2.67 -29.65 -5.57
CA LYS A 211 4.00 -29.85 -4.99
C LYS A 211 4.81 -28.55 -5.05
N LEU A 212 5.28 -28.09 -3.90
CA LEU A 212 6.15 -26.91 -3.80
C LEU A 212 7.51 -27.18 -4.46
N PRO A 213 7.97 -26.33 -5.38
CA PRO A 213 9.34 -26.37 -5.88
C PRO A 213 10.38 -26.15 -4.76
N ASN A 214 11.59 -26.69 -4.91
CA ASN A 214 12.67 -26.51 -3.93
C ASN A 214 12.97 -25.02 -3.66
N LYS A 215 12.97 -24.20 -4.71
CA LYS A 215 13.21 -22.76 -4.58
C LYS A 215 12.12 -22.05 -3.77
N THR A 216 10.87 -22.50 -3.89
CA THR A 216 9.75 -22.00 -3.07
C THR A 216 9.94 -22.39 -1.62
N LEU A 217 10.37 -23.62 -1.34
CA LEU A 217 10.69 -24.08 0.02
C LEU A 217 11.83 -23.27 0.65
N GLU A 218 12.88 -22.95 -0.13
CA GLU A 218 13.97 -22.07 0.32
C GLU A 218 13.46 -20.68 0.74
N ILE A 219 12.55 -20.09 -0.05
CA ILE A 219 11.93 -18.80 0.25
C ILE A 219 11.09 -18.88 1.52
N ILE A 220 10.24 -19.91 1.66
CA ILE A 220 9.43 -20.12 2.88
C ILE A 220 10.32 -20.31 4.11
N ASN A 221 11.41 -21.08 3.99
CA ASN A 221 12.36 -21.29 5.08
C ASN A 221 13.02 -19.98 5.50
N TYR A 222 13.45 -19.16 4.54
CA TYR A 222 14.00 -17.83 4.80
C TYR A 222 13.01 -16.93 5.56
N LEU A 223 11.75 -16.85 5.09
CA LEU A 223 10.71 -16.05 5.75
C LEU A 223 10.40 -16.58 7.16
N THR A 224 10.40 -17.90 7.34
CA THR A 224 10.17 -18.53 8.65
C THR A 224 11.28 -18.19 9.65
N GLN A 225 12.54 -18.19 9.20
CA GLN A 225 13.67 -17.80 10.04
C GLN A 225 13.60 -16.33 10.47
N ILE A 226 13.14 -15.44 9.59
CA ILE A 226 12.88 -14.05 9.96
C ILE A 226 11.83 -13.98 11.07
N ASN A 227 10.70 -14.67 10.92
CA ASN A 227 9.61 -14.65 11.90
C ASN A 227 10.07 -15.19 13.28
N GLN A 228 10.89 -16.25 13.29
CA GLN A 228 11.45 -16.80 14.53
C GLN A 228 12.41 -15.82 15.23
N LYS A 229 13.26 -15.12 14.48
CA LYS A 229 14.15 -14.09 15.04
C LYS A 229 13.38 -12.98 15.74
N TRP A 230 12.24 -12.56 15.17
CA TRP A 230 11.37 -11.56 15.79
C TRP A 230 10.76 -12.03 17.11
N ASN A 231 10.23 -13.25 17.16
CA ASN A 231 9.68 -13.83 18.40
C ASN A 231 10.74 -13.91 19.53
N SER A 232 12.00 -14.19 19.19
CA SER A 232 13.08 -14.25 20.18
C SER A 232 13.52 -12.88 20.73
N LYS A 233 13.25 -11.79 20.00
CA LYS A 233 13.57 -10.42 20.43
C LYS A 233 12.49 -9.83 21.33
N THR A 234 11.23 -10.12 21.06
CA THR A 234 10.09 -9.63 21.89
C THR A 234 9.98 -10.33 23.24
N LEU A 235 10.51 -11.55 23.39
CA LEU A 235 10.57 -12.26 24.68
C LEU A 235 11.71 -11.79 25.60
N LYS A 236 12.57 -10.87 25.15
CA LYS A 236 13.72 -10.34 25.91
C LYS A 236 13.53 -8.88 26.35
N GLN A 237 12.34 -8.30 26.17
CA GLN A 237 11.95 -6.97 26.64
C GLN A 237 10.89 -7.12 27.72
#